data_AF-A0A424QME8-F1
#
_entry.id   AF-A0A424QME8-F1
#
_cell.length_a   1.000
_cell.length_b   1.000
_cell.length_c   1.000
_cell.angle_alpha   90.00
_cell.angle_beta   90.00
_cell.angle_gamma   90.00
#
_symmetry.space_group_name_H-M   'P 1'
#
loop_
_entity.id
_entity.type
_entity.pdbx_description
1 polymer ?
#
loop_
_entity_poly.entity_id
_entity_poly.type
_entity_poly.pdbx_seq_one_letter_code
_entity_poly.pdbx_strand_id
1 'polypeptide(L)' 'KVLGIEESATNDEIKKAYRKMAVKHHPDKFNQLGEEQQKAAKNMFQKIQEAYEHIKKERSIK' A
#
# COMPACT_ATOMS: atom_id res chain seq x y z
N LYS A 1 -10.47 -3.26 -4.65
CA LYS A 1 -9.68 -4.14 -3.73
C LYS A 1 -8.16 -3.93 -3.93
N VAL A 2 -7.60 -2.73 -3.68
CA VAL A 2 -6.15 -2.46 -3.87
C VAL A 2 -5.33 -2.91 -2.67
N LEU A 3 -5.87 -2.78 -1.46
CA LEU A 3 -5.21 -3.18 -0.20
C LEU A 3 -5.56 -4.61 0.25
N GLY A 4 -6.36 -5.35 -0.52
CA GLY A 4 -6.78 -6.72 -0.17
C GLY A 4 -7.65 -6.82 1.09
N ILE A 5 -8.22 -5.71 1.55
CA ILE A 5 -9.08 -5.61 2.72
C ILE A 5 -10.54 -5.43 2.30
N GLU A 6 -11.46 -5.90 3.15
CA GLU A 6 -12.87 -5.59 3.01
C GLU A 6 -13.16 -4.14 3.37
N GLU A 7 -14.24 -3.63 2.80
CA GLU A 7 -14.84 -2.32 3.12
C GLU A 7 -15.40 -2.28 4.56
N SER A 8 -15.48 -3.44 5.24
CA SER A 8 -15.78 -3.60 6.66
C SER A 8 -14.54 -3.69 7.57
N ALA A 9 -13.33 -3.85 7.01
CA ALA A 9 -12.10 -4.08 7.78
C ALA A 9 -11.82 -2.94 8.75
N THR A 10 -11.34 -3.20 9.96
CA THR A 10 -11.10 -2.15 10.97
C THR A 10 -9.89 -1.25 10.65
N ASN A 11 -9.80 -0.09 11.28
CA ASN A 11 -8.66 0.84 11.09
C ASN A 11 -7.30 0.19 11.38
N ASP A 12 -7.26 -0.74 12.34
CA ASP A 12 -6.05 -1.51 12.65
C ASP A 12 -5.68 -2.45 11.49
N GLU A 13 -6.67 -3.16 10.94
CA GLU A 13 -6.47 -4.04 9.78
C GLU A 13 -6.02 -3.26 8.54
N ILE A 14 -6.59 -2.07 8.29
CA ILE A 14 -6.19 -1.20 7.19
C ILE A 14 -4.70 -0.81 7.35
N LYS A 15 -4.28 -0.38 8.55
CA LYS A 15 -2.86 -0.07 8.84
C LYS A 15 -1.97 -1.29 8.68
N LYS A 16 -2.41 -2.47 9.15
CA LYS A 16 -1.66 -3.73 9.05
C LYS A 16 -1.50 -4.16 7.59
N ALA A 17 -2.57 -4.11 6.81
CA ALA A 17 -2.57 -4.46 5.39
C ALA A 17 -1.69 -3.50 4.58
N TYR A 18 -1.79 -2.19 4.85
CA TYR A 18 -0.92 -1.18 4.26
C TYR A 18 0.55 -1.48 4.57
N ARG A 19 0.91 -1.72 5.84
CA ARG A 19 2.29 -2.11 6.22
C ARG A 19 2.73 -3.39 5.51
N LYS A 20 1.90 -4.43 5.46
CA LYS A 20 2.22 -5.69 4.76
C LYS A 20 2.49 -5.46 3.27
N MET A 21 1.62 -4.71 2.60
CA MET A 21 1.74 -4.38 1.19
C MET A 21 2.95 -3.48 0.92
N ALA A 22 3.17 -2.46 1.75
CA ALA A 22 4.32 -1.57 1.70
C ALA A 22 5.64 -2.33 1.84
N VAL A 23 5.74 -3.28 2.77
CA VAL A 23 6.94 -4.13 2.95
C VAL A 23 7.12 -5.11 1.79
N LYS A 24 6.03 -5.65 1.25
CA LYS A 24 6.05 -6.59 0.11
C LYS A 24 6.45 -5.90 -1.20
N HIS A 25 6.03 -4.65 -1.38
CA HIS A 25 6.35 -3.80 -2.52
C HIS A 25 7.41 -2.74 -2.20
N HIS A 26 8.20 -2.93 -1.13
CA HIS A 26 9.14 -1.92 -0.68
C HIS A 26 10.28 -1.76 -1.69
N PRO A 27 10.58 -0.54 -2.19
CA PRO A 27 11.59 -0.32 -3.21
C PRO A 27 12.97 -0.84 -2.80
N ASP A 28 13.26 -0.96 -1.50
CA ASP A 28 14.49 -1.56 -0.97
C ASP A 28 14.71 -3.02 -1.43
N LYS A 29 13.63 -3.82 -1.52
CA LYS A 29 13.71 -5.18 -2.09
C LYS A 29 13.89 -5.19 -3.60
N PHE A 30 13.48 -4.11 -4.26
CA PHE A 30 13.65 -3.92 -5.69
C PHE A 30 14.89 -3.08 -6.01
N ASN A 31 15.66 -2.66 -5.00
CA ASN A 31 16.85 -1.83 -5.17
C ASN A 31 18.01 -2.63 -5.77
N GLN A 32 17.94 -3.96 -5.65
CA GLN A 32 18.81 -4.92 -6.35
C GLN A 32 18.26 -5.35 -7.72
N LEU A 33 17.01 -5.03 -8.01
CA LEU A 33 16.36 -5.29 -9.29
C LEU A 33 16.53 -4.04 -10.18
N GLY A 34 16.60 -4.21 -11.49
CA GLY A 34 16.89 -3.12 -12.43
C GLY A 34 15.88 -1.96 -12.36
N GLU A 35 16.22 -0.80 -12.94
CA GLU A 35 15.41 0.43 -12.90
C GLU A 35 13.93 0.22 -13.26
N GLU A 36 13.64 -0.71 -14.16
CA GLU A 36 12.27 -1.05 -14.59
C GLU A 36 11.43 -1.63 -13.45
N GLN A 37 12.02 -2.51 -12.64
CA GLN A 37 11.37 -3.14 -11.49
C GLN A 37 11.22 -2.15 -10.34
N GLN A 38 12.18 -1.24 -10.17
CA GLN A 38 12.06 -0.10 -9.25
C GLN A 38 10.89 0.81 -9.63
N LYS A 39 10.75 1.17 -10.92
CA LYS A 39 9.62 1.98 -11.42
C LYS A 39 8.28 1.28 -11.21
N ALA A 40 8.21 -0.03 -11.45
CA ALA A 40 7.02 -0.83 -11.22
C ALA A 40 6.66 -0.89 -9.72
N ALA A 41 7.65 -1.14 -8.86
CA ALA A 41 7.47 -1.15 -7.41
C ALA A 41 7.01 0.22 -6.89
N LYS A 42 7.61 1.31 -7.36
CA LYS A 42 7.21 2.68 -7.02
C LYS A 42 5.76 2.98 -7.42
N ASN A 43 5.37 2.63 -8.64
CA ASN A 43 3.98 2.79 -9.10
C ASN A 43 3.00 1.99 -8.24
N MET A 44 3.34 0.74 -7.90
CA MET A 44 2.50 -0.10 -7.06
C MET A 44 2.38 0.47 -5.66
N PHE A 45 3.49 0.90 -5.07
CA PHE A 45 3.54 1.53 -3.75
C PHE A 45 2.70 2.81 -3.70
N GLN A 46 2.79 3.65 -4.73
CA GLN A 46 2.02 4.88 -4.86
C GLN A 46 0.51 4.59 -4.91
N LYS A 47 0.08 3.58 -5.70
CA LYS A 47 -1.32 3.12 -5.72
C LYS A 47 -1.81 2.59 -4.38
N ILE A 48 -0.95 1.85 -3.65
CA ILE A 48 -1.26 1.34 -2.31
C ILE A 48 -1.45 2.52 -1.33
N GLN A 49 -0.60 3.54 -1.44
CA GLN A 49 -0.68 4.74 -0.60
C GLN A 49 -1.93 5.57 -0.92
N GLU A 50 -2.24 5.82 -2.19
CA GLU A 50 -3.47 6.52 -2.61
C GLU A 50 -4.73 5.79 -2.12
N ALA A 51 -4.77 4.46 -2.26
CA ALA A 51 -5.88 3.66 -1.75
C ALA A 51 -6.00 3.78 -0.22
N TYR A 52 -4.88 3.77 0.51
CA TYR A 52 -4.89 3.94 1.96
C TYR A 52 -5.36 5.34 2.37
N GLU A 53 -4.91 6.39 1.69
CA GLU A 53 -5.36 7.76 1.96
C GLU A 53 -6.84 7.96 1.65
N HIS A 54 -7.34 7.38 0.56
CA HIS A 54 -8.76 7.43 0.22
C HIS A 54 -9.61 6.78 1.31
N ILE A 55 -9.23 5.57 1.73
CA ILE A 55 -9.91 4.84 2.82
C ILE A 55 -9.81 5.62 4.13
N LYS A 56 -8.64 6.20 4.45
CA LYS A 56 -8.43 7.02 5.63
C LYS A 56 -9.37 8.23 5.64
N LYS A 57 -9.55 8.89 4.48
CA LYS A 57 -10.42 10.05 4.30
C LYS A 57 -11.90 9.67 4.39
N GLU A 58 -12.32 8.61 3.70
CA GLU A 58 -13.71 8.12 3.75
C GLU A 58 -14.13 7.68 5.15
N ARG A 59 -13.21 7.06 5.89
CA ARG A 59 -13.47 6.60 7.26
C ARG A 59 -13.12 7.61 8.35
N SER A 60 -12.71 8.82 7.98
CA SER A 60 -12.25 9.88 8.90
C SER A 60 -11.32 9.35 10.00
N ILE A 61 -10.38 8.47 9.62
CA ILE A 61 -9.39 7.92 10.55
C ILE A 61 -8.43 9.07 10.91
N LYS A 62 -8.58 9.64 12.12
CA LYS A 62 -7.69 10.67 12.66
C LYS A 62 -6.29 10.10 12.93
#